data_AF-A0A954SQM4-F1
#
_entry.id   AF-A0A954SQM4-F1
#
_cell.length_a   1.000
_cell.length_b   1.000
_cell.length_c   1.000
_cell.angle_alpha   90.00
_cell.angle_beta   90.00
_cell.angle_gamma   90.00
#
_symmetry.space_group_name_H-M   'P 1'
#
loop_
_entity.id
_entity.type
_entity.pdbx_description
1 polymer ?
#
loop_
_entity_poly.entity_id
_entity_poly.type
_entity_poly.pdbx_seq_one_letter_code
_entity_poly.pdbx_strand_id
1 'polypeptide(L)'
;SNGRLVLHDLTGGGGSGPLTVEDINGSSVVRQLGLDSTAVGDTLTGKSLTAGINSVLLRNLRGGQGITQLGSLNLTDRTGTTATIDLSNAETLDDVLSAINTATSSGSVKLQLKASLNSAGTGIVVTDTSGSTSSNLTISDAGGSTVAADLGIAVDAAQNSVNSGSLHLRYLNEASSLTKFSVNGALSTGSFIITDSTGAESTISITSNVKTLGDLIERINASTGAQVTAALNDTGDGIKLIDNAGGTEQLSVRELSGTVAGNYRLLGTGVDVSGHSELSAGKTTVIDLTSESTLQDLVDKLNGSKSGLSANLIDNGASINSLRLAIKSNVSGAAGELLIETSGIDLGLTTSSKAQDAILRVGNDALGSYLLTSSTNKFVGVTTGVDVELKTIGTEPAEVEVKDDTSGIKNNLSKFVDAYNALITAADDLTSFDFAGGTKGILQGNGIVDRVLSRINDVRNIRNTDSSSSIQSLVDLGIRVGEGGKLSIDTAKLDAAIADHSEDVKTFLNKKDTGFADKLANAVKSLTDVVDGSLTHESDAAQKNVDVLTTRITELNAILDKRRDLLVLKFGSLEATLSKLQQQQTAVTSFVSIYTSSTSNNNNN
;
A
#
# COMPACT_ATOMS: atom_id res chain seq x y z
N SER A 1 1.43 26.53 36.11
CA SER A 1 0.83 26.13 37.40
C SER A 1 -0.62 25.71 37.15
N ASN A 2 -1.12 24.62 37.77
CA ASN A 2 -2.49 24.13 37.58
C ASN A 2 -2.94 23.97 36.11
N GLY A 3 -2.09 23.37 35.28
CA GLY A 3 -2.39 23.18 33.85
C GLY A 3 -2.36 24.46 33.00
N ARG A 4 -1.94 25.61 33.55
CA ARG A 4 -1.83 26.88 32.83
C ARG A 4 -0.38 27.30 32.64
N LEU A 5 -0.10 27.95 31.51
CA LEU A 5 1.12 28.72 31.32
C LEU A 5 0.95 30.10 31.94
N VAL A 6 1.99 30.58 32.62
CA VAL A 6 2.02 31.90 33.23
C VAL A 6 3.29 32.58 32.77
N LEU A 7 3.14 33.73 32.14
CA LEU A 7 4.25 34.59 31.73
C LEU A 7 4.34 35.74 32.73
N HIS A 8 5.56 35.97 33.23
CA HIS A 8 5.87 37.11 34.07
C HIS A 8 6.82 38.03 33.30
N ASP A 9 6.44 39.29 33.18
CA ASP A 9 7.35 40.35 32.77
C ASP A 9 8.29 40.67 33.94
N LEU A 10 9.59 40.51 33.71
CA LEU A 10 10.64 40.75 34.71
C LEU A 10 11.33 42.12 34.50
N THR A 11 10.85 42.94 33.55
CA THR A 11 11.49 44.22 33.19
C THR A 11 11.22 45.36 34.17
N GLY A 12 10.42 45.13 35.22
CA GLY A 12 10.33 46.03 36.39
C GLY A 12 9.64 47.37 36.13
N GLY A 13 8.56 47.39 35.34
CA GLY A 13 7.68 48.56 35.18
C GLY A 13 8.16 49.63 34.17
N GLY A 14 9.14 49.33 33.32
CA GLY A 14 9.66 50.27 32.32
C GLY A 14 8.81 50.44 31.05
N GLY A 15 7.86 49.54 30.79
CA GLY A 15 6.95 49.61 29.64
C GLY A 15 5.60 50.24 30.01
N SER A 16 5.12 51.18 29.20
CA SER A 16 3.80 51.81 29.40
C SER A 16 2.62 50.97 28.86
N GLY A 17 2.88 49.76 28.35
CA GLY A 17 1.89 48.89 27.72
C GLY A 17 1.73 47.56 28.47
N PRO A 18 0.54 46.93 28.40
CA PRO A 18 0.32 45.61 29.01
C PRO A 18 1.21 44.55 28.33
N LEU A 19 1.59 43.51 29.08
CA LEU A 19 2.23 42.32 28.51
C LEU A 19 1.28 41.69 27.47
N THR A 20 1.72 41.61 26.22
CA THR A 20 0.98 40.99 25.12
C THR A 20 1.81 39.91 24.45
N VAL A 21 1.13 38.93 23.89
CA VAL A 21 1.72 37.84 23.10
C VAL A 21 0.94 37.76 21.79
N GLU A 22 1.68 37.67 20.70
CA GLU A 22 1.15 37.62 19.34
C GLU A 22 1.80 36.47 18.59
N ASP A 23 1.05 35.85 17.70
CA ASP A 23 1.57 34.84 16.79
C ASP A 23 2.48 35.48 15.73
N ILE A 24 3.56 34.80 15.36
CA ILE A 24 4.54 35.28 14.36
C ILE A 24 4.58 34.28 13.21
N ASN A 25 4.78 34.75 11.97
CA ASN A 25 4.91 33.92 10.76
C ASN A 25 3.69 33.00 10.51
N GLY A 26 2.48 33.46 10.85
CA GLY A 26 1.25 32.68 10.67
C GLY A 26 1.11 31.50 11.63
N SER A 27 1.88 31.47 12.73
CA SER A 27 1.68 30.46 13.78
C SER A 27 0.30 30.59 14.45
N SER A 28 -0.15 29.54 15.12
CA SER A 28 -1.33 29.59 16.00
C SER A 28 -0.98 29.19 17.45
N VAL A 29 0.28 29.42 17.82
CA VAL A 29 0.88 28.99 19.08
C VAL A 29 0.28 29.72 20.27
N VAL A 30 0.00 31.02 20.16
CA VAL A 30 -0.59 31.80 21.27
C VAL A 30 -1.92 31.19 21.72
N ARG A 31 -2.82 30.94 20.77
CA ARG A 31 -4.11 30.27 21.04
C ARG A 31 -3.92 28.84 21.52
N GLN A 32 -3.01 28.06 20.93
CA GLN A 32 -2.77 26.66 21.31
C GLN A 32 -2.24 26.53 22.74
N LEU A 33 -1.39 27.46 23.16
CA LEU A 33 -0.84 27.57 24.50
C LEU A 33 -1.80 28.28 25.48
N GLY A 34 -2.99 28.68 25.03
CA GLY A 34 -4.00 29.36 25.83
C GLY A 34 -3.54 30.72 26.32
N LEU A 35 -2.58 31.35 25.66
CA LEU A 35 -2.01 32.65 26.02
C LEU A 35 -2.77 33.82 25.40
N ASP A 36 -3.92 33.55 24.77
CA ASP A 36 -4.88 34.51 24.22
C ASP A 36 -5.74 35.16 25.34
N SER A 37 -5.11 35.45 26.47
CA SER A 37 -5.72 36.09 27.64
C SER A 37 -5.13 37.47 27.86
N THR A 38 -5.90 38.35 28.49
CA THR A 38 -5.44 39.69 28.87
C THR A 38 -4.53 39.59 30.09
N ALA A 39 -3.33 40.17 30.01
CA ALA A 39 -2.45 40.28 31.17
C ALA A 39 -3.03 41.20 32.25
N VAL A 40 -2.73 40.89 33.51
CA VAL A 40 -3.04 41.73 34.67
C VAL A 40 -1.71 42.20 35.27
N GLY A 41 -1.39 43.47 35.07
CA GLY A 41 -0.07 44.01 35.40
C GLY A 41 1.04 43.30 34.63
N ASP A 42 2.06 42.83 35.35
CA ASP A 42 3.23 42.14 34.77
C ASP A 42 3.01 40.64 34.55
N THR A 43 1.79 40.13 34.75
CA THR A 43 1.51 38.68 34.66
C THR A 43 0.41 38.37 33.67
N LEU A 44 0.72 37.52 32.70
CA LEU A 44 -0.25 36.91 31.80
C LEU A 44 -0.47 35.46 32.21
N THR A 45 -1.67 35.15 32.68
CA THR A 45 -2.08 33.77 33.01
C THR A 45 -2.93 33.22 31.88
N GLY A 46 -2.46 32.14 31.25
CA GLY A 46 -3.17 31.49 30.18
C GLY A 46 -4.41 30.70 30.64
N LYS A 47 -5.22 30.29 29.67
CA LYS A 47 -6.34 29.36 29.81
C LYS A 47 -5.83 27.95 30.18
N SER A 48 -6.67 27.11 30.78
CA SER A 48 -6.26 25.74 31.12
C SER A 48 -5.84 24.96 29.87
N LEU A 49 -4.70 24.27 29.91
CA LEU A 49 -4.19 23.38 28.85
C LEU A 49 -4.68 21.93 29.01
N THR A 50 -5.35 21.63 30.12
CA THR A 50 -5.82 20.27 30.45
C THR A 50 -7.26 20.32 30.93
N ALA A 51 -8.12 19.46 30.40
CA ALA A 51 -9.54 19.43 30.76
C ALA A 51 -9.84 18.65 32.05
N GLY A 52 -8.85 17.99 32.65
CA GLY A 52 -9.08 17.00 33.71
C GLY A 52 -9.35 15.59 33.16
N ILE A 53 -9.58 14.62 34.05
CA ILE A 53 -9.89 13.23 33.68
C ILE A 53 -11.37 13.18 33.22
N ASN A 54 -11.65 12.51 32.10
CA ASN A 54 -12.99 12.34 31.52
C ASN A 54 -13.70 13.62 31.02
N SER A 55 -12.94 14.65 30.64
CA SER A 55 -13.50 15.86 30.05
C SER A 55 -12.63 16.37 28.90
N VAL A 56 -13.14 17.35 28.17
CA VAL A 56 -12.45 18.02 27.07
C VAL A 56 -12.57 19.53 27.21
N LEU A 57 -11.54 20.26 26.75
CA LEU A 57 -11.57 21.72 26.76
C LEU A 57 -12.59 22.20 25.74
N LEU A 58 -13.41 23.18 26.13
CA LEU A 58 -14.42 23.76 25.22
C LEU A 58 -13.77 24.31 23.95
N ARG A 59 -12.55 24.86 24.04
CA ARG A 59 -11.81 25.35 22.86
C ARG A 59 -11.35 24.25 21.87
N ASN A 60 -11.40 22.98 22.27
CA ASN A 60 -11.02 21.85 21.40
C ASN A 60 -12.22 21.21 20.70
N LEU A 61 -13.44 21.65 21.02
CA LEU A 61 -14.66 21.22 20.33
C LEU A 61 -14.77 21.88 18.96
N ARG A 62 -15.65 21.34 18.11
CA ARG A 62 -15.94 21.83 16.75
C ARG A 62 -14.67 21.96 15.91
N GLY A 63 -13.88 20.90 15.89
CA GLY A 63 -12.58 20.85 15.21
C GLY A 63 -11.52 21.79 15.76
N GLY A 64 -11.72 22.31 16.99
CA GLY A 64 -10.84 23.29 17.62
C GLY A 64 -11.26 24.74 17.39
N GLN A 65 -12.42 24.97 16.77
CA GLN A 65 -13.05 26.29 16.72
C GLN A 65 -13.52 26.76 18.10
N GLY A 66 -13.95 25.80 18.93
CA GLY A 66 -14.45 26.04 20.28
C GLY A 66 -15.86 26.62 20.30
N ILE A 67 -16.23 27.17 21.46
CA ILE A 67 -17.46 27.95 21.61
C ILE A 67 -17.17 29.40 21.22
N THR A 68 -17.99 29.95 20.33
CA THR A 68 -17.81 31.27 19.72
C THR A 68 -17.94 32.36 20.77
N GLN A 69 -18.99 32.29 21.59
CA GLN A 69 -19.27 33.24 22.65
C GLN A 69 -19.85 32.52 23.86
N LEU A 70 -19.08 32.50 24.96
CA LEU A 70 -19.59 32.08 26.26
C LEU A 70 -20.55 33.13 26.84
N GLY A 71 -21.45 32.69 27.72
CA GLY A 71 -22.42 33.56 28.35
C GLY A 71 -23.42 32.76 29.17
N SER A 72 -24.66 33.22 29.23
CA SER A 72 -25.71 32.54 29.99
C SER A 72 -26.57 31.63 29.12
N LEU A 73 -27.14 30.58 29.72
CA LEU A 73 -28.04 29.64 29.08
C LEU A 73 -29.37 29.57 29.84
N ASN A 74 -30.48 29.69 29.13
CA ASN A 74 -31.82 29.48 29.67
C ASN A 74 -32.25 28.03 29.47
N LEU A 75 -32.77 27.45 30.54
CA LEU A 75 -33.21 26.06 30.61
C LEU A 75 -34.66 26.02 31.08
N THR A 76 -35.49 25.22 30.43
CA THR A 76 -36.86 24.90 30.85
C THR A 76 -37.05 23.39 30.80
N ASP A 77 -37.43 22.79 31.91
CA ASP A 77 -37.78 21.37 31.97
C ASP A 77 -39.25 21.13 31.56
N ARG A 78 -39.65 19.87 31.37
CA ARG A 78 -40.99 19.48 30.91
C ARG A 78 -42.08 19.77 31.95
N THR A 79 -41.72 20.13 33.19
CA THR A 79 -42.67 20.63 34.19
C THR A 79 -43.00 22.11 34.00
N GLY A 80 -42.21 22.82 33.19
CA GLY A 80 -42.28 24.27 33.00
C GLY A 80 -41.39 25.05 33.98
N THR A 81 -40.55 24.36 34.76
CA THR A 81 -39.60 25.02 35.66
C THR A 81 -38.43 25.57 34.86
N THR A 82 -38.09 26.84 35.07
CA THR A 82 -37.01 27.52 34.34
C THR A 82 -35.81 27.85 35.22
N ALA A 83 -34.61 27.87 34.63
CA ALA A 83 -33.39 28.38 35.25
C ALA A 83 -32.50 29.06 34.21
N THR A 84 -31.70 30.02 34.66
CA THR A 84 -30.61 30.62 33.87
C THR A 84 -29.30 30.26 34.53
N ILE A 85 -28.38 29.63 33.79
CA ILE A 85 -27.04 29.30 34.26
C ILE A 85 -26.01 30.21 33.58
N ASP A 86 -24.94 30.57 34.29
CA ASP A 86 -23.83 31.36 33.74
C ASP A 86 -22.64 30.45 33.42
N LEU A 87 -22.21 30.46 32.15
CA LEU A 87 -21.09 29.69 31.62
C LEU A 87 -19.94 30.60 31.15
N SER A 88 -19.96 31.89 31.49
CA SER A 88 -18.94 32.87 31.06
C SER A 88 -17.51 32.47 31.44
N ASN A 89 -17.35 31.69 32.52
CA ASN A 89 -16.06 31.19 33.00
C ASN A 89 -15.85 29.69 32.77
N ALA A 90 -16.73 29.02 32.04
CA ALA A 90 -16.59 27.60 31.75
C ALA A 90 -15.39 27.35 30.81
N GLU A 91 -14.54 26.37 31.13
CA GLU A 91 -13.38 26.02 30.31
C GLU A 91 -13.48 24.61 29.74
N THR A 92 -14.26 23.74 30.38
CA THR A 92 -14.38 22.32 30.04
C THR A 92 -15.83 21.92 29.77
N LEU A 93 -16.01 20.80 29.06
CA LEU A 93 -17.34 20.21 28.86
C LEU A 93 -17.97 19.76 30.20
N ASP A 94 -17.15 19.38 31.17
CA ASP A 94 -17.61 18.97 32.51
C ASP A 94 -18.19 20.16 33.30
N ASP A 95 -17.63 21.37 33.15
CA ASP A 95 -18.21 22.59 33.72
C ASP A 95 -19.63 22.82 33.20
N VAL A 96 -19.84 22.62 31.88
CA VAL A 96 -21.15 22.76 31.24
C VAL A 96 -22.13 21.70 31.72
N LEU A 97 -21.70 20.42 31.72
CA LEU A 97 -22.53 19.31 32.20
C LEU A 97 -22.93 19.50 33.66
N SER A 98 -21.97 19.90 34.50
CA SER A 98 -22.20 20.17 35.92
C SER A 98 -23.20 21.32 36.10
N ALA A 99 -23.00 22.44 35.40
CA ALA A 99 -23.89 23.59 35.50
C ALA A 99 -25.34 23.26 35.11
N ILE A 100 -25.56 22.47 34.05
CA ILE A 100 -26.90 22.00 33.68
C ILE A 100 -27.47 21.04 34.74
N ASN A 101 -26.68 20.07 35.20
CA ASN A 101 -27.10 19.07 36.19
C ASN A 101 -27.39 19.64 37.58
N THR A 102 -26.87 20.82 37.90
CA THR A 102 -27.10 21.54 39.15
C THR A 102 -28.02 22.75 38.99
N ALA A 103 -28.61 22.97 37.81
CA ALA A 103 -29.45 24.13 37.54
C ALA A 103 -30.65 24.17 38.49
N THR A 104 -30.84 25.32 39.14
CA THR A 104 -31.96 25.60 40.03
C THR A 104 -32.71 26.84 39.57
N SER A 105 -34.03 26.81 39.67
CA SER A 105 -34.87 27.98 39.41
C SER A 105 -34.61 29.10 40.43
N SER A 106 -35.17 30.29 40.17
CA SER A 106 -35.10 31.43 41.09
C SER A 106 -35.68 31.13 42.49
N GLY A 107 -36.51 30.08 42.61
CA GLY A 107 -37.05 29.57 43.88
C GLY A 107 -36.21 28.46 44.53
N SER A 108 -34.98 28.23 44.07
CA SER A 108 -34.09 27.13 44.51
C SER A 108 -34.66 25.71 44.25
N VAL A 109 -35.58 25.58 43.29
CA VAL A 109 -36.08 24.27 42.85
C VAL A 109 -35.16 23.74 41.78
N LYS A 110 -34.56 22.56 42.01
CA LYS A 110 -33.71 21.91 41.01
C LYS A 110 -34.51 21.52 39.78
N LEU A 111 -34.01 21.85 38.59
CA LEU A 111 -34.59 21.39 37.33
C LEU A 111 -34.42 19.88 37.21
N GLN A 112 -35.42 19.21 36.63
CA GLN A 112 -35.37 17.77 36.39
C GLN A 112 -34.69 17.45 35.07
N LEU A 113 -33.48 18.00 34.89
CA LEU A 113 -32.63 17.76 33.72
C LEU A 113 -31.41 16.95 34.11
N LYS A 114 -31.01 16.05 33.21
CA LYS A 114 -29.77 15.29 33.28
C LYS A 114 -28.99 15.47 31.98
N ALA A 115 -27.85 16.16 32.08
CA ALA A 115 -26.85 16.25 31.03
C ALA A 115 -25.77 15.18 31.23
N SER A 116 -25.44 14.45 30.17
CA SER A 116 -24.34 13.47 30.16
C SER A 116 -23.72 13.38 28.77
N LEU A 117 -22.61 12.65 28.64
CA LEU A 117 -22.13 12.25 27.31
C LEU A 117 -23.21 11.41 26.60
N ASN A 118 -23.28 11.52 25.27
CA ASN A 118 -24.12 10.67 24.45
C ASN A 118 -23.59 9.22 24.45
N SER A 119 -24.37 8.27 23.89
CA SER A 119 -24.00 6.85 23.86
C SER A 119 -22.70 6.56 23.11
N ALA A 120 -22.35 7.39 22.12
CA ALA A 120 -21.13 7.28 21.34
C ALA A 120 -19.90 7.92 22.03
N GLY A 121 -20.08 8.71 23.09
CA GLY A 121 -19.02 9.48 23.75
C GLY A 121 -18.46 10.65 22.94
N THR A 122 -19.07 10.99 21.81
CA THR A 122 -18.63 12.03 20.86
C THR A 122 -19.27 13.40 21.13
N GLY A 123 -20.33 13.43 21.94
CA GLY A 123 -21.07 14.63 22.28
C GLY A 123 -21.84 14.48 23.58
N ILE A 124 -22.88 15.29 23.75
CA ILE A 124 -23.70 15.35 24.95
C ILE A 124 -25.18 15.11 24.64
N VAL A 125 -25.89 14.60 25.64
CA VAL A 125 -27.34 14.49 25.64
C VAL A 125 -27.88 15.17 26.89
N VAL A 126 -28.91 15.99 26.73
CA VAL A 126 -29.66 16.57 27.84
C VAL A 126 -31.04 15.93 27.84
N THR A 127 -31.39 15.26 28.94
CA THR A 127 -32.64 14.52 29.09
C THR A 127 -33.44 15.09 30.25
N ASP A 128 -34.71 15.35 30.00
CA ASP A 128 -35.69 15.61 31.05
C ASP A 128 -36.07 14.30 31.77
N THR A 129 -35.95 14.28 33.09
CA THR A 129 -36.24 13.13 33.93
C THR A 129 -37.56 13.26 34.70
N SER A 130 -38.34 14.31 34.46
CA SER A 130 -39.58 14.58 35.19
C SER A 130 -40.73 13.65 34.81
N GLY A 131 -40.71 13.13 33.57
CA GLY A 131 -41.84 12.39 32.98
C GLY A 131 -43.07 13.27 32.68
N SER A 132 -42.98 14.59 32.87
CA SER A 132 -44.04 15.54 32.59
C SER A 132 -44.20 15.80 31.09
N THR A 133 -45.39 16.27 30.70
CA THR A 133 -45.65 16.76 29.35
C THR A 133 -46.21 18.18 29.29
N SER A 134 -46.23 18.88 30.42
CA SER A 134 -46.91 20.18 30.59
C SER A 134 -46.25 21.36 29.85
N SER A 135 -44.95 21.31 29.60
CA SER A 135 -44.20 22.34 28.87
C SER A 135 -43.14 21.72 27.98
N ASN A 136 -42.71 22.37 26.90
CA ASN A 136 -41.57 21.93 26.08
C ASN A 136 -40.28 21.84 26.90
N LEU A 137 -39.37 20.96 26.47
CA LEU A 137 -37.96 21.06 26.85
C LEU A 137 -37.38 22.23 26.06
N THR A 138 -36.90 23.25 26.77
CA THR A 138 -36.29 24.42 26.15
C THR A 138 -34.86 24.59 26.63
N ILE A 139 -33.92 24.71 25.70
CA ILE A 139 -32.53 25.09 25.96
C ILE A 139 -32.20 26.17 24.94
N SER A 140 -31.92 27.38 25.41
CA SER A 140 -31.66 28.52 24.53
C SER A 140 -30.60 29.45 25.08
N ASP A 141 -29.84 30.05 24.17
CA ASP A 141 -28.82 31.02 24.51
C ASP A 141 -29.42 32.30 25.10
N ALA A 142 -28.74 32.88 26.09
CA ALA A 142 -29.12 34.13 26.74
C ALA A 142 -27.97 35.13 26.78
N GLY A 143 -28.29 36.43 26.79
CA GLY A 143 -27.29 37.49 26.94
C GLY A 143 -26.24 37.55 25.82
N GLY A 144 -26.56 37.07 24.61
CA GLY A 144 -25.64 37.02 23.47
C GLY A 144 -24.72 35.79 23.43
N SER A 145 -24.91 34.83 24.33
CA SER A 145 -24.26 33.50 24.26
C SER A 145 -24.51 32.80 22.91
N THR A 146 -23.60 31.91 22.52
CA THR A 146 -23.80 30.93 21.45
C THR A 146 -23.58 29.49 21.92
N VAL A 147 -23.47 29.26 23.22
CA VAL A 147 -23.20 27.94 23.82
C VAL A 147 -24.17 26.87 23.36
N ALA A 148 -25.50 27.11 23.42
CA ALA A 148 -26.47 26.07 23.04
C ALA A 148 -26.43 25.77 21.54
N ALA A 149 -26.29 26.80 20.71
CA ALA A 149 -26.13 26.64 19.27
C ALA A 149 -24.84 25.89 18.92
N ASP A 150 -23.70 26.29 19.49
CA ASP A 150 -22.38 25.69 19.21
C ASP A 150 -22.27 24.26 19.74
N LEU A 151 -22.93 23.94 20.86
CA LEU A 151 -23.02 22.58 21.39
C LEU A 151 -24.11 21.75 20.72
N GLY A 152 -24.89 22.30 19.78
CA GLY A 152 -25.97 21.56 19.11
C GLY A 152 -27.11 21.09 20.04
N ILE A 153 -27.27 21.72 21.21
CA ILE A 153 -28.30 21.38 22.19
C ILE A 153 -29.46 22.37 22.24
N ALA A 154 -29.46 23.40 21.39
CA ALA A 154 -30.56 24.35 21.29
C ALA A 154 -31.86 23.63 20.90
N VAL A 155 -32.90 23.79 21.72
CA VAL A 155 -34.20 23.12 21.53
C VAL A 155 -35.33 23.97 22.08
N ASP A 156 -36.48 23.96 21.41
CA ASP A 156 -37.79 24.29 21.97
C ASP A 156 -38.82 23.35 21.37
N ALA A 157 -39.02 22.19 22.00
CA ALA A 157 -39.88 21.15 21.46
C ALA A 157 -40.49 20.25 22.54
N ALA A 158 -41.61 19.61 22.20
CA ALA A 158 -42.27 18.62 23.04
C ALA A 158 -41.54 17.26 22.99
N GLN A 159 -40.28 17.25 23.43
CA GLN A 159 -39.42 16.06 23.47
C GLN A 159 -38.76 15.91 24.84
N ASN A 160 -38.37 14.67 25.16
CA ASN A 160 -37.78 14.35 26.47
C ASN A 160 -36.26 14.49 26.48
N SER A 161 -35.62 14.60 25.32
CA SER A 161 -34.17 14.78 25.25
C SER A 161 -33.76 15.52 23.98
N VAL A 162 -32.56 16.10 24.02
CA VAL A 162 -31.83 16.64 22.87
C VAL A 162 -30.42 16.06 22.90
N ASN A 163 -29.97 15.52 21.76
CA ASN A 163 -28.61 15.00 21.58
C ASN A 163 -27.87 15.97 20.65
N SER A 164 -26.67 16.38 21.04
CA SER A 164 -25.83 17.31 20.27
C SER A 164 -25.36 16.75 18.92
N GLY A 165 -25.42 15.43 18.74
CA GLY A 165 -24.57 14.80 17.74
C GLY A 165 -23.10 14.79 18.22
N SER A 166 -22.18 14.52 17.30
CA SER A 166 -20.75 14.67 17.55
C SER A 166 -20.39 16.15 17.73
N LEU A 167 -19.68 16.48 18.81
CA LEU A 167 -19.11 17.81 19.02
C LEU A 167 -17.76 17.99 18.32
N HIS A 168 -17.35 17.03 17.48
CA HIS A 168 -16.11 17.05 16.69
C HIS A 168 -14.89 17.46 17.53
N LEU A 169 -14.53 16.63 18.50
CA LEU A 169 -13.30 16.86 19.26
C LEU A 169 -12.10 16.90 18.30
N ARG A 170 -11.27 17.92 18.41
CA ARG A 170 -10.05 18.02 17.59
C ARG A 170 -9.07 16.90 17.94
N TYR A 171 -8.92 15.94 17.03
CA TYR A 171 -8.01 14.80 17.18
C TYR A 171 -6.65 15.03 16.52
N LEU A 172 -6.62 15.89 15.50
CA LEU A 172 -5.45 16.17 14.69
C LEU A 172 -5.16 17.68 14.62
N ASN A 173 -3.92 17.99 14.32
CA ASN A 173 -3.39 19.32 14.07
C ASN A 173 -2.18 19.20 13.12
N GLU A 174 -1.61 20.31 12.69
CA GLU A 174 -0.46 20.29 11.77
C GLU A 174 0.75 19.51 12.31
N ALA A 175 1.02 19.56 13.62
CA ALA A 175 2.10 18.79 14.24
C ALA A 175 1.79 17.29 14.40
N SER A 176 0.57 16.85 14.09
CA SER A 176 0.19 15.44 14.22
C SER A 176 0.90 14.60 13.17
N SER A 177 1.50 13.49 13.60
CA SER A 177 2.17 12.55 12.71
C SER A 177 1.22 12.02 11.63
N LEU A 178 1.70 11.91 10.39
CA LEU A 178 0.99 11.27 9.29
C LEU A 178 0.69 9.80 9.58
N THR A 179 1.49 9.12 10.39
CA THR A 179 1.16 7.75 10.83
C THR A 179 -0.13 7.72 11.64
N LYS A 180 -0.42 8.74 12.46
CA LYS A 180 -1.67 8.85 13.23
C LYS A 180 -2.89 9.10 12.33
N PHE A 181 -2.69 9.76 11.20
CA PHE A 181 -3.75 10.04 10.22
C PHE A 181 -3.92 8.95 9.17
N SER A 182 -2.88 8.15 8.92
CA SER A 182 -2.92 7.05 7.96
C SER A 182 -3.99 6.00 8.29
N VAL A 183 -4.52 5.30 7.27
CA VAL A 183 -5.46 4.19 7.46
C VAL A 183 -4.77 3.00 8.15
N ASN A 184 -3.53 2.72 7.76
CA ASN A 184 -2.80 1.53 8.20
C ASN A 184 -1.85 1.75 9.39
N GLY A 185 -1.79 2.97 9.95
CA GLY A 185 -0.87 3.32 11.03
C GLY A 185 0.60 3.47 10.60
N ALA A 186 0.89 3.42 9.30
CA ALA A 186 2.24 3.45 8.74
C ALA A 186 2.46 4.64 7.80
N LEU A 187 3.71 5.09 7.71
CA LEU A 187 4.10 6.11 6.74
C LEU A 187 4.11 5.48 5.34
N SER A 188 3.46 6.12 4.37
CA SER A 188 3.48 5.67 2.98
C SER A 188 4.21 6.70 2.11
N THR A 189 5.16 6.22 1.32
CA THR A 189 5.88 7.02 0.32
C THR A 189 5.39 6.69 -1.08
N GLY A 190 5.41 7.67 -1.97
CA GLY A 190 4.86 7.54 -3.33
C GLY A 190 4.42 8.89 -3.87
N SER A 191 3.50 8.90 -4.83
CA SER A 191 2.99 10.12 -5.42
C SER A 191 1.53 9.98 -5.84
N PHE A 192 0.82 11.10 -5.81
CA PHE A 192 -0.56 11.20 -6.29
C PHE A 192 -0.74 12.47 -7.10
N ILE A 193 -1.81 12.52 -7.89
CA ILE A 193 -2.18 13.68 -8.71
C ILE A 193 -3.43 14.31 -8.12
N ILE A 194 -3.40 15.63 -7.97
CA ILE A 194 -4.57 16.47 -7.73
C ILE A 194 -4.91 17.16 -9.06
N THR A 195 -6.15 17.06 -9.51
CA THR A 195 -6.69 17.76 -10.67
C THR A 195 -7.71 18.79 -10.17
N ASP A 196 -7.57 20.06 -10.54
CA ASP A 196 -8.56 21.09 -10.24
C ASP A 196 -9.74 21.09 -11.22
N SER A 197 -10.74 21.90 -10.96
CA SER A 197 -11.98 22.07 -11.74
C SER A 197 -11.77 22.58 -13.16
N THR A 198 -10.57 23.08 -13.50
CA THR A 198 -10.20 23.47 -14.87
C THR A 198 -9.49 22.36 -15.63
N GLY A 199 -9.23 21.22 -14.97
CA GLY A 199 -8.48 20.09 -15.51
C GLY A 199 -6.97 20.22 -15.34
N ALA A 200 -6.47 21.23 -14.64
CA ALA A 200 -5.04 21.41 -14.40
C ALA A 200 -4.55 20.46 -13.30
N GLU A 201 -3.34 19.92 -13.45
CA GLU A 201 -2.83 18.83 -12.61
C GLU A 201 -1.59 19.22 -11.80
N SER A 202 -1.58 18.80 -10.54
CA SER A 202 -0.43 18.87 -9.62
C SER A 202 -0.01 17.47 -9.19
N THR A 203 1.24 17.11 -9.43
CA THR A 203 1.82 15.88 -8.87
C THR A 203 2.43 16.15 -7.51
N ILE A 204 1.94 15.46 -6.49
CA ILE A 204 2.40 15.57 -5.11
C ILE A 204 3.20 14.31 -4.76
N SER A 205 4.49 14.47 -4.47
CA SER A 205 5.36 13.35 -4.05
C SER A 205 5.64 13.38 -2.55
N ILE A 206 5.29 12.28 -1.89
CA ILE A 206 5.49 12.05 -0.46
C ILE A 206 6.72 11.16 -0.26
N THR A 207 7.72 11.71 0.43
CA THR A 207 8.96 11.02 0.79
C THR A 207 9.00 10.76 2.30
N SER A 208 10.04 10.08 2.77
CA SER A 208 10.26 9.84 4.22
C SER A 208 10.47 11.11 5.05
N ASN A 209 10.66 12.27 4.41
CA ASN A 209 10.81 13.56 5.08
C ASN A 209 9.48 14.24 5.42
N VAL A 210 8.38 13.83 4.77
CA VAL A 210 7.04 14.32 5.09
C VAL A 210 6.51 13.48 6.24
N LYS A 211 6.48 14.02 7.46
CA LYS A 211 6.19 13.27 8.69
C LYS A 211 4.90 13.72 9.36
N THR A 212 4.49 14.95 9.16
CA THR A 212 3.34 15.56 9.84
C THR A 212 2.25 16.00 8.87
N LEU A 213 1.04 16.26 9.39
CA LEU A 213 -0.05 16.85 8.59
C LEU A 213 0.36 18.21 8.04
N GLY A 214 1.12 19.01 8.81
CA GLY A 214 1.67 20.28 8.38
C GLY A 214 2.60 20.13 7.19
N ASP A 215 3.53 19.16 7.23
CA ASP A 215 4.42 18.88 6.10
C ASP A 215 3.64 18.50 4.84
N LEU A 216 2.56 17.72 4.99
CA LEU A 216 1.69 17.32 3.88
C LEU A 216 0.91 18.51 3.32
N ILE A 217 0.35 19.36 4.17
CA ILE A 217 -0.36 20.58 3.79
C ILE A 217 0.60 21.53 3.04
N GLU A 218 1.78 21.78 3.60
CA GLU A 218 2.82 22.61 2.97
C GLU A 218 3.23 22.03 1.61
N ARG A 219 3.42 20.71 1.54
CA ARG A 219 3.80 20.02 0.30
C ARG A 219 2.73 20.15 -0.80
N ILE A 220 1.45 20.11 -0.44
CA ILE A 220 0.34 20.32 -1.38
C ILE A 220 0.29 21.80 -1.80
N ASN A 221 0.34 22.73 -0.85
CA ASN A 221 0.26 24.17 -1.08
C ASN A 221 1.46 24.75 -1.85
N ALA A 222 2.61 24.08 -1.79
CA ALA A 222 3.79 24.45 -2.57
C ALA A 222 3.69 24.05 -4.06
N SER A 223 2.70 23.24 -4.45
CA SER A 223 2.48 22.86 -5.84
C SER A 223 1.77 23.97 -6.60
N THR A 224 2.27 24.32 -7.79
CA THR A 224 1.72 25.41 -8.62
C THR A 224 0.97 24.92 -9.86
N GLY A 225 0.85 23.60 -10.06
CA GLY A 225 0.25 23.02 -11.28
C GLY A 225 -1.28 23.06 -11.32
N ALA A 226 -1.93 23.11 -10.17
CA ALA A 226 -3.38 23.16 -9.98
C ALA A 226 -3.66 24.20 -8.89
N GLN A 227 -4.76 24.96 -8.99
CA GLN A 227 -5.07 26.03 -8.03
C GLN A 227 -5.81 25.49 -6.80
N VAL A 228 -5.12 24.67 -6.00
CA VAL A 228 -5.71 24.00 -4.83
C VAL A 228 -5.02 24.45 -3.54
N THR A 229 -5.81 24.68 -2.49
CA THR A 229 -5.31 24.95 -1.13
C THR A 229 -5.70 23.81 -0.20
N ALA A 230 -4.71 23.21 0.45
CA ALA A 230 -4.88 22.30 1.57
C ALA A 230 -4.92 23.06 2.90
N ALA A 231 -5.81 22.66 3.79
CA ALA A 231 -5.91 23.15 5.16
C ALA A 231 -6.41 22.03 6.10
N LEU A 232 -6.32 22.21 7.41
CA LEU A 232 -7.05 21.34 8.34
C LEU A 232 -8.56 21.43 8.07
N ASN A 233 -9.26 20.30 8.17
CA ASN A 233 -10.71 20.28 8.01
C ASN A 233 -11.44 20.88 9.23
N ASP A 234 -12.69 21.30 9.01
CA ASP A 234 -13.45 22.01 10.03
C ASP A 234 -13.88 21.12 11.21
N THR A 235 -13.85 19.80 11.02
CA THR A 235 -14.09 18.79 12.06
C THR A 235 -12.85 18.46 12.90
N GLY A 236 -11.67 18.97 12.53
CA GLY A 236 -10.41 18.84 13.28
C GLY A 236 -9.87 17.42 13.37
N ASP A 237 -10.20 16.59 12.39
CA ASP A 237 -9.84 15.18 12.31
C ASP A 237 -9.21 14.79 10.97
N GLY A 238 -8.80 15.78 10.17
CA GLY A 238 -8.11 15.57 8.92
C GLY A 238 -7.81 16.84 8.13
N ILE A 239 -7.79 16.73 6.81
CA ILE A 239 -7.39 17.77 5.86
C ILE A 239 -8.56 18.03 4.90
N LYS A 240 -8.77 19.27 4.49
CA LYS A 240 -9.61 19.62 3.34
C LYS A 240 -8.77 20.21 2.21
N LEU A 241 -9.14 19.89 0.98
CA LEU A 241 -8.60 20.49 -0.23
C LEU A 241 -9.68 21.40 -0.82
N ILE A 242 -9.32 22.65 -1.10
CA ILE A 242 -10.21 23.68 -1.63
C ILE A 242 -9.70 24.06 -3.01
N ASP A 243 -10.55 23.94 -4.01
CA ASP A 243 -10.29 24.37 -5.37
C ASP A 243 -10.61 25.86 -5.56
N ASN A 244 -9.61 26.64 -5.94
CA ASN A 244 -9.71 28.08 -6.21
C ASN A 244 -9.64 28.41 -7.71
N ALA A 245 -9.65 27.41 -8.60
CA ALA A 245 -9.50 27.60 -10.04
C ALA A 245 -10.75 28.17 -10.72
N GLY A 246 -11.94 27.90 -10.16
CA GLY A 246 -13.22 28.40 -10.68
C GLY A 246 -13.71 27.73 -11.98
N GLY A 247 -13.34 26.47 -12.21
CA GLY A 247 -13.80 25.69 -13.36
C GLY A 247 -15.16 25.00 -13.14
N THR A 248 -15.61 24.23 -14.13
CA THR A 248 -16.92 23.55 -14.10
C THR A 248 -16.85 22.08 -13.66
N GLU A 249 -15.66 21.49 -13.67
CA GLU A 249 -15.46 20.13 -13.19
C GLU A 249 -15.28 20.11 -11.66
N GLN A 250 -15.22 18.92 -11.07
CA GLN A 250 -14.94 18.78 -9.64
C GLN A 250 -13.46 18.48 -9.43
N LEU A 251 -12.90 19.02 -8.35
CA LEU A 251 -11.57 18.66 -7.88
C LEU A 251 -11.48 17.14 -7.75
N SER A 252 -10.38 16.53 -8.19
CA SER A 252 -10.19 15.09 -8.05
C SER A 252 -8.77 14.72 -7.67
N VAL A 253 -8.63 13.59 -6.97
CA VAL A 253 -7.36 13.06 -6.50
C VAL A 253 -7.25 11.59 -6.86
N ARG A 254 -6.14 11.20 -7.49
CA ARG A 254 -5.84 9.82 -7.90
C ARG A 254 -4.40 9.43 -7.60
N GLU A 255 -4.15 8.14 -7.44
CA GLU A 255 -2.78 7.64 -7.28
C GLU A 255 -1.97 7.80 -8.57
N LEU A 256 -0.67 8.06 -8.42
CA LEU A 256 0.31 7.97 -9.50
C LEU A 256 1.32 6.85 -9.24
N SER A 257 1.84 6.76 -8.00
CA SER A 257 2.72 5.69 -7.56
C SER A 257 2.48 5.32 -6.10
N GLY A 258 2.29 4.03 -5.83
CA GLY A 258 1.93 3.54 -4.50
C GLY A 258 0.44 3.73 -4.19
N THR A 259 0.12 3.82 -2.89
CA THR A 259 -1.24 3.92 -2.34
C THR A 259 -1.36 5.07 -1.34
N VAL A 260 -0.65 6.17 -1.61
CA VAL A 260 -0.41 7.25 -0.64
C VAL A 260 -1.66 8.08 -0.43
N ALA A 261 -2.34 8.48 -1.51
CA ALA A 261 -3.58 9.25 -1.39
C ALA A 261 -4.66 8.43 -0.67
N GLY A 262 -4.75 7.14 -0.94
CA GLY A 262 -5.69 6.24 -0.26
C GLY A 262 -5.36 6.08 1.22
N ASN A 263 -4.08 5.90 1.56
CA ASN A 263 -3.66 5.77 2.95
C ASN A 263 -3.90 7.05 3.76
N TYR A 264 -3.84 8.23 3.13
CA TYR A 264 -4.15 9.52 3.75
C TYR A 264 -5.58 10.02 3.47
N ARG A 265 -6.48 9.15 2.97
CA ARG A 265 -7.91 9.45 2.75
C ARG A 265 -8.18 10.57 1.75
N LEU A 266 -7.21 10.90 0.90
CA LEU A 266 -7.29 11.98 -0.09
C LEU A 266 -7.90 11.52 -1.41
N LEU A 267 -8.04 10.21 -1.70
CA LEU A 267 -8.61 9.76 -2.97
C LEU A 267 -10.07 10.19 -3.12
N GLY A 268 -10.46 10.67 -4.29
CA GLY A 268 -11.86 10.98 -4.58
C GLY A 268 -12.08 12.20 -5.46
N THR A 269 -13.35 12.58 -5.56
CA THR A 269 -13.80 13.83 -6.16
C THR A 269 -14.35 14.73 -5.05
N GLY A 270 -14.04 16.02 -5.11
CA GLY A 270 -14.65 17.02 -4.24
C GLY A 270 -16.14 17.18 -4.52
N VAL A 271 -16.80 18.01 -3.71
CA VAL A 271 -18.20 18.40 -3.82
C VAL A 271 -18.29 19.93 -3.81
N ASP A 272 -19.33 20.52 -4.39
CA ASP A 272 -19.52 21.97 -4.34
C ASP A 272 -19.88 22.43 -2.92
N VAL A 273 -19.06 23.33 -2.37
CA VAL A 273 -19.26 23.98 -1.08
C VAL A 273 -19.06 25.48 -1.29
N SER A 274 -20.13 26.25 -1.14
CA SER A 274 -20.09 27.71 -1.26
C SER A 274 -19.44 28.22 -2.57
N GLY A 275 -19.68 27.53 -3.69
CA GLY A 275 -19.18 27.90 -5.01
C GLY A 275 -17.74 27.49 -5.31
N HIS A 276 -17.13 26.64 -4.46
CA HIS A 276 -15.82 26.04 -4.70
C HIS A 276 -15.94 24.52 -4.58
N SER A 277 -15.12 23.77 -5.33
CA SER A 277 -15.05 22.31 -5.15
C SER A 277 -14.15 21.97 -3.97
N GLU A 278 -14.69 21.31 -2.95
CA GLU A 278 -13.96 20.91 -1.75
C GLU A 278 -13.93 19.39 -1.57
N LEU A 279 -12.75 18.85 -1.20
CA LEU A 279 -12.59 17.45 -0.81
C LEU A 279 -12.10 17.37 0.64
N SER A 280 -12.94 16.88 1.54
CA SER A 280 -12.58 16.66 2.95
C SER A 280 -12.13 15.22 3.18
N ALA A 281 -10.93 15.06 3.71
CA ALA A 281 -10.31 13.81 4.11
C ALA A 281 -10.22 13.77 5.65
N GLY A 282 -11.24 13.25 6.30
CA GLY A 282 -11.34 13.15 7.77
C GLY A 282 -11.37 11.70 8.28
N LYS A 283 -11.20 11.51 9.59
CA LYS A 283 -11.45 10.21 10.24
C LYS A 283 -12.94 9.92 10.41
N THR A 284 -13.74 10.96 10.53
CA THR A 284 -15.20 10.91 10.63
C THR A 284 -15.78 10.80 9.24
N THR A 285 -16.81 9.97 9.11
CA THR A 285 -17.60 9.89 7.88
C THR A 285 -19.07 9.99 8.23
N VAL A 286 -19.76 10.90 7.56
CA VAL A 286 -21.20 11.11 7.70
C VAL A 286 -21.89 10.34 6.59
N ILE A 287 -22.90 9.54 6.96
CA ILE A 287 -23.73 8.78 6.02
C ILE A 287 -25.15 9.31 6.11
N ASP A 288 -25.56 10.08 5.11
CA ASP A 288 -26.92 10.60 5.04
C ASP A 288 -27.88 9.53 4.54
N LEU A 289 -29.00 9.36 5.26
CA LEU A 289 -30.09 8.47 4.89
C LEU A 289 -31.37 9.29 4.67
N THR A 290 -32.17 8.84 3.73
CA THR A 290 -33.52 9.36 3.44
C THR A 290 -34.57 8.39 3.97
N SER A 291 -35.84 8.79 4.00
CA SER A 291 -36.95 7.89 4.37
C SER A 291 -37.06 6.65 3.49
N GLU A 292 -36.55 6.73 2.26
CA GLU A 292 -36.56 5.64 1.27
C GLU A 292 -35.31 4.76 1.34
N SER A 293 -34.32 5.10 2.18
CA SER A 293 -33.07 4.34 2.26
C SER A 293 -33.31 2.97 2.87
N THR A 294 -32.81 1.94 2.19
CA THR A 294 -32.87 0.55 2.64
C THR A 294 -31.61 0.18 3.44
N LEU A 295 -31.64 -0.97 4.13
CA LEU A 295 -30.45 -1.54 4.75
C LEU A 295 -29.34 -1.85 3.72
N GLN A 296 -29.71 -2.18 2.49
CA GLN A 296 -28.74 -2.39 1.41
C GLN A 296 -28.08 -1.07 1.01
N ASP A 297 -28.86 0.01 0.87
CA ASP A 297 -28.32 1.34 0.58
C ASP A 297 -27.35 1.80 1.68
N LEU A 298 -27.67 1.50 2.95
CA LEU A 298 -26.76 1.76 4.07
C LEU A 298 -25.46 0.96 3.96
N VAL A 299 -25.52 -0.33 3.62
CA VAL A 299 -24.33 -1.16 3.39
C VAL A 299 -23.49 -0.62 2.24
N ASP A 300 -24.12 -0.25 1.13
CA ASP A 300 -23.42 0.26 -0.05
C ASP A 300 -22.75 1.62 0.25
N LYS A 301 -23.45 2.52 0.96
CA LYS A 301 -22.88 3.79 1.43
C LYS A 301 -21.73 3.57 2.41
N LEU A 302 -21.87 2.66 3.37
CA LEU A 302 -20.83 2.33 4.34
C LEU A 302 -19.58 1.76 3.65
N ASN A 303 -19.74 0.80 2.75
CA ASN A 303 -18.62 0.22 1.98
C ASN A 303 -17.99 1.24 1.00
N GLY A 304 -18.78 2.17 0.47
CA GLY A 304 -18.31 3.27 -0.37
C GLY A 304 -17.59 4.40 0.40
N SER A 305 -17.74 4.46 1.72
CA SER A 305 -17.41 5.63 2.55
C SER A 305 -15.92 5.93 2.79
N LYS A 306 -14.98 5.18 2.19
CA LYS A 306 -13.51 5.34 2.35
C LYS A 306 -12.99 5.39 3.80
N SER A 307 -13.82 5.03 4.77
CA SER A 307 -13.56 5.13 6.21
C SER A 307 -12.74 3.95 6.75
N GLY A 308 -12.38 2.98 5.90
CA GLY A 308 -11.63 1.80 6.31
C GLY A 308 -12.46 0.77 7.07
N LEU A 309 -13.79 0.81 6.95
CA LEU A 309 -14.71 -0.20 7.45
C LEU A 309 -15.26 -1.08 6.33
N SER A 310 -15.85 -2.20 6.73
CA SER A 310 -16.66 -3.07 5.87
C SER A 310 -18.01 -3.30 6.56
N ALA A 311 -19.08 -3.28 5.78
CA ALA A 311 -20.44 -3.58 6.22
C ALA A 311 -21.06 -4.68 5.37
N ASN A 312 -21.89 -5.52 5.98
CA ASN A 312 -22.68 -6.54 5.28
C ASN A 312 -23.99 -6.84 6.01
N LEU A 313 -24.95 -7.38 5.26
CA LEU A 313 -26.18 -7.95 5.81
C LEU A 313 -26.02 -9.45 5.99
N ILE A 314 -26.42 -9.94 7.16
CA ILE A 314 -26.43 -11.35 7.53
C ILE A 314 -27.88 -11.74 7.78
N ASP A 315 -28.39 -12.72 7.05
CA ASP A 315 -29.69 -13.34 7.33
C ASP A 315 -29.49 -14.50 8.31
N ASN A 316 -30.09 -14.40 9.50
CA ASN A 316 -30.03 -15.45 10.50
C ASN A 316 -31.10 -16.55 10.33
N GLY A 317 -31.94 -16.47 9.29
CA GLY A 317 -32.98 -17.45 8.96
C GLY A 317 -34.24 -17.40 9.84
N ALA A 318 -34.38 -16.38 10.71
CA ALA A 318 -35.61 -16.20 11.49
C ALA A 318 -36.81 -15.83 10.59
N SER A 319 -38.04 -16.15 11.02
CA SER A 319 -39.24 -15.85 10.21
C SER A 319 -39.63 -14.36 10.21
N ILE A 320 -39.12 -13.58 11.15
CA ILE A 320 -39.34 -12.12 11.30
C ILE A 320 -38.02 -11.49 11.75
N ASN A 321 -37.68 -10.33 11.19
CA ASN A 321 -36.46 -9.58 11.52
C ASN A 321 -35.21 -10.46 11.45
N SER A 322 -34.98 -11.13 10.32
CA SER A 322 -33.89 -12.08 10.16
C SER A 322 -32.56 -11.43 9.78
N LEU A 323 -32.63 -10.27 9.13
CA LEU A 323 -31.49 -9.48 8.71
C LEU A 323 -30.78 -8.83 9.90
N ARG A 324 -29.46 -8.90 9.92
CA ARG A 324 -28.56 -8.22 10.85
C ARG A 324 -27.53 -7.43 10.04
N LEU A 325 -27.39 -6.15 10.36
CA LEU A 325 -26.29 -5.34 9.85
C LEU A 325 -25.04 -5.64 10.70
N ALA A 326 -23.98 -6.10 10.06
CA ALA A 326 -22.67 -6.25 10.67
C ALA A 326 -21.73 -5.20 10.08
N ILE A 327 -21.04 -4.47 10.96
CA ILE A 327 -20.07 -3.43 10.62
C ILE A 327 -18.77 -3.79 11.31
N LYS A 328 -17.67 -3.75 10.56
CA LYS A 328 -16.34 -4.13 11.03
C LYS A 328 -15.32 -3.11 10.57
N SER A 329 -14.37 -2.76 11.44
CA SER A 329 -13.17 -2.03 11.04
C SER A 329 -12.19 -2.95 10.30
N ASN A 330 -11.63 -2.49 9.19
CA ASN A 330 -10.52 -3.16 8.52
C ASN A 330 -9.17 -2.78 9.15
N VAL A 331 -9.16 -1.85 10.09
CA VAL A 331 -8.00 -1.49 10.90
C VAL A 331 -7.97 -2.38 12.14
N SER A 332 -6.79 -2.94 12.42
CA SER A 332 -6.56 -3.79 13.60
C SER A 332 -6.03 -2.97 14.78
N GLY A 333 -6.05 -3.55 15.98
CA GLY A 333 -5.59 -2.87 17.19
C GLY A 333 -6.65 -1.95 17.76
N ALA A 334 -6.32 -1.27 18.86
CA ALA A 334 -7.18 -0.27 19.49
C ALA A 334 -7.50 0.90 18.54
N ALA A 335 -6.59 1.21 17.60
CA ALA A 335 -6.81 2.22 16.56
C ALA A 335 -7.98 1.90 15.61
N GLY A 336 -8.40 0.63 15.55
CA GLY A 336 -9.56 0.20 14.76
C GLY A 336 -10.91 0.37 15.46
N GLU A 337 -10.96 0.99 16.64
CA GLU A 337 -12.22 1.27 17.33
C GLU A 337 -13.16 2.12 16.46
N LEU A 338 -14.42 1.67 16.35
CA LEU A 338 -15.46 2.38 15.64
C LEU A 338 -16.39 3.04 16.66
N LEU A 339 -16.49 4.36 16.58
CA LEU A 339 -17.53 5.13 17.25
C LEU A 339 -18.62 5.42 16.22
N ILE A 340 -19.79 4.81 16.41
CA ILE A 340 -20.93 4.98 15.52
C ILE A 340 -22.00 5.76 16.25
N GLU A 341 -22.39 6.87 15.66
CA GLU A 341 -23.46 7.72 16.13
C GLU A 341 -24.60 7.71 15.11
N THR A 342 -25.82 7.55 15.60
CA THR A 342 -27.03 7.60 14.78
C THR A 342 -27.90 8.75 15.24
N SER A 343 -28.37 9.55 14.28
CA SER A 343 -29.30 10.66 14.52
C SER A 343 -30.61 10.38 13.78
N GLY A 344 -31.75 10.61 14.44
CA GLY A 344 -33.09 10.37 13.86
C GLY A 344 -33.51 8.90 13.72
N ILE A 345 -32.59 7.95 13.87
CA ILE A 345 -32.85 6.50 13.84
C ILE A 345 -32.00 5.82 14.91
N ASP A 346 -32.54 4.76 15.54
CA ASP A 346 -31.78 3.84 16.37
C ASP A 346 -31.59 2.52 15.61
N LEU A 347 -30.33 2.20 15.29
CA LEU A 347 -29.97 0.96 14.60
C LEU A 347 -29.78 -0.22 15.56
N GLY A 348 -29.91 -0.01 16.87
CA GLY A 348 -29.79 -1.07 17.88
C GLY A 348 -28.43 -1.77 17.87
N LEU A 349 -27.36 -1.04 17.49
CA LEU A 349 -26.03 -1.61 17.32
C LEU A 349 -25.47 -2.11 18.66
N THR A 350 -24.84 -3.28 18.63
CA THR A 350 -24.15 -3.86 19.79
C THR A 350 -22.74 -4.26 19.39
N THR A 351 -21.78 -4.05 20.31
CA THR A 351 -20.38 -4.40 20.06
C THR A 351 -20.17 -5.90 20.25
N SER A 352 -19.99 -6.63 19.14
CA SER A 352 -19.67 -8.06 19.19
C SER A 352 -18.22 -8.34 19.58
N SER A 353 -17.28 -7.49 19.16
CA SER A 353 -15.85 -7.59 19.50
C SER A 353 -15.26 -6.19 19.64
N LYS A 354 -14.46 -5.98 20.69
CA LYS A 354 -13.79 -4.70 20.94
C LYS A 354 -12.45 -4.65 20.20
N ALA A 355 -12.17 -3.50 19.62
CA ALA A 355 -10.85 -3.18 19.09
C ALA A 355 -9.83 -3.13 20.24
N GLN A 356 -8.73 -3.86 20.13
CA GLN A 356 -7.69 -3.91 21.15
C GLN A 356 -6.34 -4.24 20.53
N ASP A 357 -5.29 -3.66 21.06
CA ASP A 357 -3.92 -4.02 20.67
C ASP A 357 -3.57 -5.40 21.22
N ALA A 358 -2.75 -6.13 20.46
CA ALA A 358 -2.13 -7.34 20.95
C ALA A 358 -1.08 -6.97 22.00
N ILE A 359 -0.98 -7.80 23.05
CA ILE A 359 0.02 -7.65 24.11
C ILE A 359 0.81 -8.94 24.19
N LEU A 360 2.13 -8.83 24.08
CA LEU A 360 3.07 -9.94 24.21
C LEU A 360 3.95 -9.70 25.44
N ARG A 361 3.97 -10.67 26.36
CA ARG A 361 4.92 -10.71 27.46
C ARG A 361 6.11 -11.60 27.08
N VAL A 362 7.31 -11.06 27.20
CA VAL A 362 8.56 -11.78 26.90
C VAL A 362 9.41 -11.82 28.16
N GLY A 363 9.88 -13.00 28.56
CA GLY A 363 10.67 -13.23 29.77
C GLY A 363 10.09 -14.30 30.69
N ASN A 364 10.90 -14.77 31.64
CA ASN A 364 10.60 -15.95 32.46
C ASN A 364 9.82 -15.61 33.76
N ASP A 365 9.92 -14.39 34.27
CA ASP A 365 9.24 -13.98 35.50
C ASP A 365 8.65 -12.55 35.41
N ALA A 366 7.89 -12.13 36.43
CA ALA A 366 7.22 -10.84 36.44
C ALA A 366 8.16 -9.62 36.58
N LEU A 367 9.42 -9.82 36.99
CA LEU A 367 10.37 -8.73 37.25
C LEU A 367 11.37 -8.53 36.10
N GLY A 368 11.67 -9.60 35.36
CA GLY A 368 12.54 -9.62 34.18
C GLY A 368 11.78 -9.72 32.86
N SER A 369 10.44 -9.75 32.88
CA SER A 369 9.63 -9.68 31.67
C SER A 369 9.33 -8.23 31.26
N TYR A 370 9.20 -8.04 29.95
CA TYR A 370 8.71 -6.81 29.37
C TYR A 370 7.45 -7.08 28.54
N LEU A 371 6.60 -6.05 28.45
CA LEU A 371 5.39 -6.07 27.64
C LEU A 371 5.65 -5.31 26.35
N LEU A 372 5.35 -5.96 25.24
CA LEU A 372 5.26 -5.34 23.94
C LEU A 372 3.79 -5.19 23.58
N THR A 373 3.45 -4.09 22.93
CA THR A 373 2.13 -3.90 22.32
C THR A 373 2.28 -3.82 20.81
N SER A 374 1.28 -4.32 20.09
CA SER A 374 1.21 -4.22 18.63
C SER A 374 -0.23 -4.01 18.21
N SER A 375 -0.46 -3.14 17.23
CA SER A 375 -1.77 -3.01 16.60
C SER A 375 -2.16 -4.24 15.78
N THR A 376 -1.20 -5.12 15.48
CA THR A 376 -1.43 -6.38 14.78
C THR A 376 -1.05 -7.57 15.66
N ASN A 377 -1.33 -8.78 15.19
CA ASN A 377 -0.83 -9.98 15.85
C ASN A 377 0.67 -10.25 15.58
N LYS A 378 1.36 -9.39 14.82
CA LYS A 378 2.78 -9.53 14.49
C LYS A 378 3.61 -8.55 15.33
N PHE A 379 4.64 -9.09 15.96
CA PHE A 379 5.66 -8.38 16.69
C PHE A 379 6.97 -8.56 15.95
N VAL A 380 7.50 -7.49 15.39
CA VAL A 380 8.75 -7.51 14.63
C VAL A 380 9.90 -7.14 15.57
N GLY A 381 10.99 -7.90 15.53
CA GLY A 381 12.18 -7.65 16.33
C GLY A 381 11.92 -7.74 17.83
N VAL A 382 11.17 -8.75 18.27
CA VAL A 382 10.93 -9.03 19.70
C VAL A 382 12.24 -9.21 20.46
N THR A 383 13.20 -9.86 19.80
CA THR A 383 14.63 -9.83 20.09
C THR A 383 15.38 -9.79 18.76
N THR A 384 16.71 -9.64 18.78
CA THR A 384 17.53 -9.56 17.57
C THR A 384 17.27 -10.75 16.64
N GLY A 385 16.70 -10.48 15.46
CA GLY A 385 16.43 -11.49 14.43
C GLY A 385 15.20 -12.38 14.69
N VAL A 386 14.35 -12.06 15.69
CA VAL A 386 13.16 -12.85 16.00
C VAL A 386 11.89 -12.00 15.86
N ASP A 387 11.04 -12.43 14.94
CA ASP A 387 9.68 -11.93 14.79
C ASP A 387 8.70 -12.96 15.36
N VAL A 388 7.66 -12.50 16.05
CA VAL A 388 6.65 -13.37 16.68
C VAL A 388 5.27 -13.01 16.13
N GLU A 389 4.53 -14.00 15.64
CA GLU A 389 3.13 -13.84 15.28
C GLU A 389 2.23 -14.61 16.26
N LEU A 390 1.37 -13.88 16.96
CA LEU A 390 0.39 -14.45 17.88
C LEU A 390 -0.77 -15.08 17.09
N LYS A 391 -1.11 -16.32 17.45
CA LYS A 391 -2.24 -17.04 16.85
C LYS A 391 -3.39 -17.21 17.83
N THR A 392 -3.08 -17.49 19.08
CA THR A 392 -4.05 -17.70 20.16
C THR A 392 -3.52 -17.06 21.43
N ILE A 393 -4.42 -16.80 22.37
CA ILE A 393 -4.03 -16.36 23.72
C ILE A 393 -3.33 -17.54 24.41
N GLY A 394 -2.11 -17.32 24.88
CA GLY A 394 -1.37 -18.30 25.68
C GLY A 394 -1.82 -18.25 27.13
N THR A 395 -2.12 -19.41 27.72
CA THR A 395 -2.37 -19.54 29.17
C THR A 395 -1.09 -19.90 29.94
N GLU A 396 -0.10 -20.47 29.24
CA GLU A 396 1.21 -20.84 29.76
C GLU A 396 2.33 -20.21 28.92
N PRO A 397 3.54 -19.99 29.47
CA PRO A 397 4.67 -19.51 28.70
C PRO A 397 5.06 -20.48 27.58
N ALA A 398 5.19 -19.97 26.35
CA ALA A 398 5.74 -20.73 25.24
C ALA A 398 7.27 -20.55 25.21
N GLU A 399 8.01 -21.66 25.14
CA GLU A 399 9.47 -21.64 24.96
C GLU A 399 9.81 -21.58 23.47
N VAL A 400 10.65 -20.60 23.09
CA VAL A 400 11.13 -20.43 21.72
C VAL A 400 12.63 -20.66 21.70
N GLU A 401 13.03 -21.74 21.03
CA GLU A 401 14.44 -22.10 20.85
C GLU A 401 14.90 -21.72 19.44
N VAL A 402 15.96 -20.91 19.35
CA VAL A 402 16.58 -20.52 18.08
C VAL A 402 17.80 -21.41 17.84
N LYS A 403 17.79 -22.14 16.73
CA LYS A 403 18.90 -23.02 16.30
C LYS A 403 19.38 -22.62 14.92
N ASP A 404 20.66 -22.88 14.66
CA ASP A 404 21.22 -22.78 13.32
C ASP A 404 20.56 -23.82 12.39
N ASP A 405 19.94 -23.35 11.31
CA ASP A 405 19.44 -24.22 10.24
C ASP A 405 20.56 -24.49 9.23
N THR A 406 21.18 -25.66 9.37
CA THR A 406 22.25 -26.13 8.47
C THR A 406 21.72 -26.86 7.24
N SER A 407 20.42 -27.14 7.16
CA SER A 407 19.82 -27.94 6.08
C SER A 407 19.90 -27.24 4.73
N GLY A 408 19.76 -25.90 4.73
CA GLY A 408 19.86 -25.08 3.52
C GLY A 408 21.23 -25.20 2.84
N ILE A 409 22.32 -25.22 3.63
CA ILE A 409 23.69 -25.36 3.10
C ILE A 409 23.85 -26.73 2.43
N LYS A 410 23.45 -27.81 3.12
CA LYS A 410 23.55 -29.18 2.61
C LYS A 410 22.76 -29.35 1.31
N ASN A 411 21.51 -28.89 1.29
CA ASN A 411 20.64 -28.98 0.11
C ASN A 411 21.21 -28.21 -1.10
N ASN A 412 21.76 -27.01 -0.88
CA ASN A 412 22.34 -26.23 -1.97
C ASN A 412 23.62 -26.85 -2.53
N LEU A 413 24.48 -27.41 -1.67
CA LEU A 413 25.67 -28.13 -2.11
C LEU A 413 25.33 -29.42 -2.86
N SER A 414 24.32 -30.17 -2.41
CA SER A 414 23.81 -31.33 -3.16
C SER A 414 23.30 -30.93 -4.54
N LYS A 415 22.47 -29.89 -4.64
CA LYS A 415 22.00 -29.38 -5.94
C LYS A 415 23.13 -28.95 -6.85
N PHE A 416 24.18 -28.33 -6.31
CA PHE A 416 25.37 -27.99 -7.07
C PHE A 416 26.08 -29.25 -7.62
N VAL A 417 26.30 -30.27 -6.77
CA VAL A 417 26.91 -31.55 -7.16
C VAL A 417 26.08 -32.23 -8.26
N ASP A 418 24.76 -32.26 -8.10
CA ASP A 418 23.84 -32.85 -9.09
C ASP A 418 23.90 -32.10 -10.43
N ALA A 419 23.84 -30.76 -10.41
CA ALA A 419 23.92 -29.94 -11.61
C ALA A 419 25.28 -30.08 -12.33
N TYR A 420 26.37 -30.14 -11.57
CA TYR A 420 27.70 -30.39 -12.11
C TYR A 420 27.77 -31.79 -12.75
N ASN A 421 27.24 -32.82 -12.08
CA ASN A 421 27.24 -34.19 -12.61
C ASN A 421 26.37 -34.34 -13.86
N ALA A 422 25.25 -33.61 -13.92
CA ALA A 422 24.42 -33.51 -15.11
C ALA A 422 25.18 -32.84 -16.26
N LEU A 423 25.95 -31.78 -16.00
CA LEU A 423 26.81 -31.14 -17.01
C LEU A 423 27.88 -32.10 -17.55
N ILE A 424 28.58 -32.84 -16.67
CA ILE A 424 29.57 -33.84 -17.10
C ILE A 424 28.92 -34.92 -17.97
N THR A 425 27.74 -35.39 -17.59
CA THR A 425 27.00 -36.40 -18.36
C THR A 425 26.57 -35.86 -19.73
N ALA A 426 26.02 -34.64 -19.78
CA ALA A 426 25.66 -34.00 -21.03
C ALA A 426 26.87 -33.77 -21.95
N ALA A 427 28.03 -33.39 -21.39
CA ALA A 427 29.25 -33.22 -22.14
C ALA A 427 29.74 -34.55 -22.74
N ASP A 428 29.72 -35.64 -21.96
CA ASP A 428 30.07 -36.98 -22.41
C ASP A 428 29.14 -37.46 -23.54
N ASP A 429 27.82 -37.33 -23.35
CA ASP A 429 26.82 -37.69 -24.36
C ASP A 429 27.03 -36.92 -25.68
N LEU A 430 27.30 -35.61 -25.60
CA LEU A 430 27.47 -34.74 -26.76
C LEU A 430 28.82 -34.92 -27.47
N THR A 431 29.83 -35.49 -26.81
CA THR A 431 31.20 -35.66 -27.35
C THR A 431 31.64 -37.12 -27.51
N SER A 432 30.80 -38.07 -27.11
CA SER A 432 31.09 -39.51 -27.20
C SER A 432 31.43 -39.97 -28.62
N PHE A 433 32.26 -41.02 -28.72
CA PHE A 433 32.59 -41.67 -29.98
C PHE A 433 32.60 -43.19 -29.80
N ASP A 434 31.68 -43.88 -30.48
CA ASP A 434 31.63 -45.34 -30.49
C ASP A 434 32.35 -45.89 -31.73
N PHE A 435 33.52 -46.50 -31.50
CA PHE A 435 34.32 -47.16 -32.54
C PHE A 435 33.63 -48.39 -33.14
N ALA A 436 32.74 -49.07 -32.40
CA ALA A 436 32.10 -50.30 -32.85
C ALA A 436 30.81 -50.03 -33.64
N GLY A 437 30.01 -49.04 -33.23
CA GLY A 437 28.76 -48.64 -33.89
C GLY A 437 28.91 -47.52 -34.93
N GLY A 438 30.04 -46.82 -34.99
CA GLY A 438 30.26 -45.69 -35.91
C GLY A 438 29.42 -44.46 -35.59
N THR A 439 28.83 -44.39 -34.40
CA THR A 439 28.03 -43.26 -33.92
C THR A 439 28.92 -42.27 -33.15
N LYS A 440 28.65 -40.98 -33.35
CA LYS A 440 29.35 -39.88 -32.66
C LYS A 440 28.34 -38.91 -32.06
N GLY A 441 28.69 -38.34 -30.91
CA GLY A 441 27.98 -37.22 -30.33
C GLY A 441 27.96 -36.02 -31.29
N ILE A 442 26.87 -35.24 -31.24
CA ILE A 442 26.64 -34.13 -32.18
C ILE A 442 27.70 -33.04 -32.09
N LEU A 443 28.32 -32.85 -30.92
CA LEU A 443 29.38 -31.87 -30.69
C LEU A 443 30.78 -32.49 -30.68
N GLN A 444 30.94 -33.72 -31.17
CA GLN A 444 32.26 -34.35 -31.15
C GLN A 444 33.27 -33.58 -32.03
N GLY A 445 34.38 -33.18 -31.42
CA GLY A 445 35.40 -32.31 -32.01
C GLY A 445 35.12 -30.80 -31.89
N ASN A 446 34.01 -30.38 -31.26
CA ASN A 446 33.75 -28.96 -30.98
C ASN A 446 34.39 -28.55 -29.64
N GLY A 447 35.32 -27.59 -29.70
CA GLY A 447 36.03 -27.07 -28.53
C GLY A 447 35.19 -26.25 -27.54
N ILE A 448 33.92 -25.93 -27.85
CA ILE A 448 33.02 -25.25 -26.92
C ILE A 448 32.75 -26.09 -25.67
N VAL A 449 32.64 -27.41 -25.82
CA VAL A 449 32.40 -28.32 -24.70
C VAL A 449 33.61 -28.31 -23.76
N ASP A 450 34.83 -28.40 -24.30
CA ASP A 450 36.07 -28.30 -23.53
C ASP A 450 36.21 -26.94 -22.82
N ARG A 451 35.78 -25.85 -23.47
CA ARG A 451 35.80 -24.50 -22.90
C ARG A 451 34.85 -24.37 -21.71
N VAL A 452 33.63 -24.90 -21.84
CA VAL A 452 32.63 -24.95 -20.77
C VAL A 452 33.17 -25.79 -19.61
N LEU A 453 33.65 -27.00 -19.88
CA LEU A 453 34.19 -27.89 -18.86
C LEU A 453 35.38 -27.28 -18.15
N SER A 454 36.33 -26.68 -18.89
CA SER A 454 37.50 -26.02 -18.29
C SER A 454 37.09 -24.87 -17.37
N ARG A 455 36.16 -24.01 -17.82
CA ARG A 455 35.68 -22.86 -17.06
C ARG A 455 34.98 -23.28 -15.76
N ILE A 456 34.18 -24.35 -15.80
CA ILE A 456 33.50 -24.87 -14.59
C ILE A 456 34.49 -25.63 -13.69
N ASN A 457 35.46 -26.35 -14.26
CA ASN A 457 36.53 -27.01 -13.51
C ASN A 457 37.43 -26.00 -12.77
N ASP A 458 37.69 -24.83 -13.35
CA ASP A 458 38.43 -23.75 -12.69
C ASP A 458 37.72 -23.30 -11.41
N VAL A 459 36.39 -23.18 -11.46
CA VAL A 459 35.58 -22.82 -10.30
C VAL A 459 35.63 -23.90 -9.22
N ARG A 460 35.52 -25.18 -9.61
CA ARG A 460 35.66 -26.30 -8.67
C ARG A 460 37.00 -26.26 -7.92
N ASN A 461 38.07 -25.83 -8.58
CA ASN A 461 39.41 -25.79 -8.00
C ASN A 461 39.71 -24.47 -7.26
N ILE A 462 38.72 -23.60 -7.05
CA ILE A 462 38.89 -22.36 -6.27
C ILE A 462 39.39 -22.70 -4.87
N ARG A 463 40.40 -21.95 -4.47
CA ARG A 463 40.89 -21.94 -3.09
C ARG A 463 40.42 -20.69 -2.37
N ASN A 464 40.23 -20.82 -1.06
CA ASN A 464 40.04 -19.68 -0.20
C ASN A 464 41.27 -18.76 -0.31
N THR A 465 41.02 -17.46 -0.26
CA THR A 465 42.08 -16.43 -0.29
C THR A 465 42.62 -16.15 1.11
N ASP A 466 41.86 -16.52 2.14
CA ASP A 466 42.27 -16.42 3.53
C ASP A 466 42.98 -17.71 3.95
N SER A 467 44.30 -17.63 4.14
CA SER A 467 45.13 -18.77 4.57
C SER A 467 44.86 -19.21 6.02
N SER A 468 44.14 -18.42 6.81
CA SER A 468 43.80 -18.75 8.21
C SER A 468 42.51 -19.57 8.37
N SER A 469 41.67 -19.63 7.32
CA SER A 469 40.43 -20.39 7.30
C SER A 469 40.69 -21.90 7.34
N SER A 470 39.94 -22.64 8.14
CA SER A 470 39.95 -24.11 8.16
C SER A 470 39.41 -24.70 6.84
N ILE A 471 38.49 -23.98 6.19
CA ILE A 471 37.91 -24.34 4.90
C ILE A 471 38.68 -23.62 3.79
N GLN A 472 39.47 -24.38 3.03
CA GLN A 472 40.30 -23.86 1.94
C GLN A 472 39.74 -24.22 0.56
N SER A 473 38.92 -25.26 0.46
CA SER A 473 38.42 -25.81 -0.80
C SER A 473 37.15 -26.63 -0.60
N LEU A 474 36.50 -27.00 -1.71
CA LEU A 474 35.36 -27.93 -1.70
C LEU A 474 35.71 -29.30 -1.07
N VAL A 475 36.97 -29.71 -1.12
CA VAL A 475 37.43 -30.98 -0.52
C VAL A 475 37.35 -30.94 1.01
N ASP A 476 37.59 -29.78 1.62
CA ASP A 476 37.47 -29.56 3.06
C ASP A 476 36.01 -29.62 3.52
N LEU A 477 35.07 -29.37 2.59
CA LEU A 477 33.63 -29.57 2.77
C LEU A 477 33.16 -31.00 2.41
N GLY A 478 34.09 -31.92 2.12
CA GLY A 478 33.75 -33.31 1.77
C GLY A 478 33.32 -33.52 0.31
N ILE A 479 33.41 -32.50 -0.56
CA ILE A 479 33.08 -32.63 -1.98
C ILE A 479 34.33 -33.02 -2.77
N ARG A 480 34.30 -34.18 -3.44
CA ARG A 480 35.47 -34.76 -4.11
C ARG A 480 35.15 -35.14 -5.55
N VAL A 481 36.19 -35.18 -6.38
CA VAL A 481 36.09 -35.69 -7.76
C VAL A 481 36.24 -37.21 -7.71
N GLY A 482 35.23 -37.91 -8.21
CA GLY A 482 35.20 -39.35 -8.41
C GLY A 482 35.55 -39.76 -9.84
N GLU A 483 35.15 -40.98 -10.20
CA GLU A 483 35.37 -41.54 -11.52
C GLU A 483 34.62 -40.76 -12.61
N GLY A 484 35.21 -40.64 -13.81
CA GLY A 484 34.64 -39.87 -14.91
C GLY A 484 34.55 -38.36 -14.68
N GLY A 485 35.25 -37.82 -13.67
CA GLY A 485 35.26 -36.38 -13.40
C GLY A 485 34.02 -35.84 -12.68
N LYS A 486 33.10 -36.74 -12.26
CA LYS A 486 31.89 -36.42 -11.49
C LYS A 486 32.23 -36.08 -10.03
N LEU A 487 31.40 -35.27 -9.38
CA LEU A 487 31.50 -34.93 -7.97
C LEU A 487 30.72 -35.91 -7.10
N SER A 488 31.25 -36.19 -5.91
CA SER A 488 30.56 -36.89 -4.82
C SER A 488 30.66 -36.08 -3.54
N ILE A 489 29.71 -36.31 -2.62
CA ILE A 489 29.63 -35.63 -1.33
C ILE A 489 29.80 -36.63 -0.18
N ASP A 490 30.79 -36.39 0.67
CA ASP A 490 30.95 -37.06 1.95
C ASP A 490 30.11 -36.31 2.99
N THR A 491 28.90 -36.80 3.23
CA THR A 491 27.93 -36.15 4.13
C THR A 491 28.44 -36.07 5.56
N ALA A 492 29.22 -37.04 6.04
CA ALA A 492 29.79 -37.01 7.39
C ALA A 492 30.83 -35.90 7.54
N LYS A 493 31.69 -35.71 6.53
CA LYS A 493 32.65 -34.58 6.52
C LYS A 493 31.96 -33.23 6.38
N LEU A 494 30.95 -33.13 5.52
CA LEU A 494 30.19 -31.90 5.36
C LEU A 494 29.51 -31.51 6.68
N ASP A 495 28.91 -32.49 7.35
CA ASP A 495 28.23 -32.27 8.63
C ASP A 495 29.20 -31.80 9.71
N ALA A 496 30.40 -32.41 9.79
CA ALA A 496 31.46 -31.96 10.69
C ALA A 496 31.95 -30.55 10.36
N ALA A 497 32.20 -30.24 9.09
CA ALA A 497 32.66 -28.91 8.67
C ALA A 497 31.64 -27.81 9.00
N ILE A 498 30.33 -28.07 8.81
CA ILE A 498 29.28 -27.11 9.15
C ILE A 498 29.15 -26.94 10.67
N ALA A 499 29.21 -28.03 11.44
CA ALA A 499 29.07 -27.99 12.89
C ALA A 499 30.27 -27.30 13.57
N ASP A 500 31.49 -27.63 13.15
CA ASP A 500 32.71 -27.21 13.84
C ASP A 500 33.24 -25.87 13.32
N HIS A 501 32.94 -25.51 12.06
CA HIS A 501 33.53 -24.36 11.36
C HIS A 501 32.52 -23.54 10.54
N SER A 502 31.29 -23.37 11.05
CA SER A 502 30.17 -22.69 10.36
C SER A 502 30.54 -21.34 9.70
N GLU A 503 31.29 -20.47 10.39
CA GLU A 503 31.69 -19.17 9.84
C GLU A 503 32.70 -19.27 8.69
N ASP A 504 33.62 -20.22 8.75
CA ASP A 504 34.57 -20.49 7.66
C ASP A 504 33.84 -21.06 6.44
N VAL A 505 32.86 -21.95 6.66
CA VAL A 505 31.98 -22.48 5.60
C VAL A 505 31.20 -21.33 4.94
N LYS A 506 30.55 -20.47 5.72
CA LYS A 506 29.80 -19.31 5.22
C LYS A 506 30.70 -18.38 4.42
N THR A 507 31.90 -18.09 4.92
CA THR A 507 32.87 -17.23 4.27
C THR A 507 33.34 -17.82 2.95
N PHE A 508 33.72 -19.10 2.92
CA PHE A 508 34.16 -19.77 1.70
C PHE A 508 33.06 -19.77 0.63
N LEU A 509 31.81 -20.03 1.01
CA LEU A 509 30.69 -20.13 0.06
C LEU A 509 30.18 -18.76 -0.42
N ASN A 510 29.96 -17.82 0.52
CA ASN A 510 29.17 -16.60 0.29
C ASN A 510 29.95 -15.29 0.43
N LYS A 511 31.27 -15.30 0.64
CA LYS A 511 32.04 -14.05 0.69
C LYS A 511 31.92 -13.32 -0.64
N LYS A 512 31.50 -12.06 -0.57
CA LYS A 512 31.33 -11.20 -1.73
C LYS A 512 32.60 -11.17 -2.59
N ASP A 513 32.42 -11.28 -3.91
CA ASP A 513 33.39 -11.23 -5.01
C ASP A 513 34.42 -12.38 -5.05
N THR A 514 34.73 -13.00 -3.91
CA THR A 514 35.82 -13.98 -3.78
C THR A 514 35.37 -15.38 -3.37
N GLY A 515 34.16 -15.50 -2.85
CA GLY A 515 33.53 -16.76 -2.45
C GLY A 515 33.18 -17.65 -3.64
N PHE A 516 32.95 -18.92 -3.32
CA PHE A 516 32.66 -19.95 -4.31
C PHE A 516 31.41 -19.63 -5.15
N ALA A 517 30.31 -19.19 -4.51
CA ALA A 517 29.05 -18.92 -5.19
C ALA A 517 29.16 -17.78 -6.21
N ASP A 518 29.79 -16.65 -5.84
CA ASP A 518 29.98 -15.51 -6.73
C ASP A 518 30.88 -15.85 -7.93
N LYS A 519 31.95 -16.61 -7.70
CA LYS A 519 32.84 -17.05 -8.78
C LYS A 519 32.16 -18.06 -9.71
N LEU A 520 31.35 -18.97 -9.17
CA LEU A 520 30.52 -19.87 -9.98
C LEU A 520 29.51 -19.10 -10.82
N ALA A 521 28.80 -18.14 -10.21
CA ALA A 521 27.83 -17.30 -10.90
C ALA A 521 28.49 -16.51 -12.05
N ASN A 522 29.67 -15.93 -11.81
CA ASN A 522 30.44 -15.22 -12.83
C ASN A 522 30.93 -16.15 -13.95
N ALA A 523 31.35 -17.38 -13.63
CA ALA A 523 31.75 -18.36 -14.62
C ALA A 523 30.57 -18.76 -15.51
N VAL A 524 29.42 -19.10 -14.92
CA VAL A 524 28.18 -19.42 -15.65
C VAL A 524 27.75 -18.23 -16.49
N LYS A 525 27.70 -17.02 -15.93
CA LYS A 525 27.37 -15.80 -16.66
C LYS A 525 28.28 -15.60 -17.88
N SER A 526 29.59 -15.77 -17.74
CA SER A 526 30.52 -15.63 -18.87
C SER A 526 30.29 -16.65 -20.00
N LEU A 527 29.60 -17.75 -19.71
CA LEU A 527 29.22 -18.73 -20.72
C LEU A 527 27.84 -18.42 -21.33
N THR A 528 26.87 -17.99 -20.51
CA THR A 528 25.44 -17.91 -20.87
C THR A 528 24.90 -16.51 -21.07
N ASP A 529 25.71 -15.46 -20.90
CA ASP A 529 25.26 -14.08 -21.11
C ASP A 529 24.69 -13.90 -22.52
N VAL A 530 23.54 -13.23 -22.62
CA VAL A 530 22.76 -13.12 -23.86
C VAL A 530 23.41 -12.22 -24.91
N VAL A 531 24.45 -11.46 -24.53
CA VAL A 531 25.20 -10.61 -25.45
C VAL A 531 26.63 -11.11 -25.61
N ASP A 532 27.32 -11.31 -24.48
CA ASP A 532 28.79 -11.56 -24.46
C ASP A 532 29.16 -13.00 -24.06
N GLY A 533 28.16 -13.88 -23.92
CA GLY A 533 28.38 -15.26 -23.50
C GLY A 533 29.07 -16.10 -24.57
N SER A 534 30.02 -16.95 -24.19
CA SER A 534 30.70 -17.81 -25.16
C SER A 534 29.77 -18.78 -25.89
N LEU A 535 28.70 -19.25 -25.24
CA LEU A 535 27.69 -20.11 -25.88
C LEU A 535 26.82 -19.31 -26.86
N THR A 536 26.51 -18.06 -26.53
CA THR A 536 25.77 -17.14 -27.40
C THR A 536 26.57 -16.88 -28.67
N HIS A 537 27.85 -16.54 -28.56
CA HIS A 537 28.72 -16.33 -29.72
C HIS A 537 28.87 -17.57 -30.59
N GLU A 538 28.96 -18.77 -30.00
CA GLU A 538 29.02 -20.02 -30.76
C GLU A 538 27.69 -20.27 -31.51
N SER A 539 26.55 -20.03 -30.85
CA SER A 539 25.22 -20.14 -31.44
C SER A 539 25.03 -19.16 -32.60
N ASP A 540 25.43 -17.90 -32.43
CA ASP A 540 25.34 -16.86 -33.46
C ASP A 540 26.22 -17.19 -34.67
N ALA A 541 27.44 -17.71 -34.43
CA ALA A 541 28.32 -18.15 -35.49
C ALA A 541 27.74 -19.32 -36.29
N ALA A 542 27.12 -20.30 -35.60
CA ALA A 542 26.43 -21.41 -36.24
C ALA A 542 25.23 -20.93 -37.06
N GLN A 543 24.40 -20.02 -36.52
CA GLN A 543 23.25 -19.46 -37.21
C GLN A 543 23.67 -18.67 -38.46
N LYS A 544 24.73 -17.87 -38.36
CA LYS A 544 25.27 -17.13 -39.51
C LYS A 544 25.73 -18.06 -40.63
N ASN A 545 26.32 -19.22 -40.30
CA ASN A 545 26.68 -20.22 -41.29
C ASN A 545 25.44 -20.83 -41.96
N VAL A 546 24.37 -21.09 -41.20
CA VAL A 546 23.08 -21.55 -41.74
C VAL A 546 22.50 -20.52 -42.71
N ASP A 547 22.53 -19.23 -42.37
CA ASP A 547 21.99 -18.16 -43.21
C ASP A 547 22.75 -18.03 -44.53
N VAL A 548 24.09 -18.10 -44.47
CA VAL A 548 24.95 -18.08 -45.66
C VAL A 548 24.67 -19.29 -46.57
N LEU A 549 24.54 -20.49 -45.99
CA LEU A 549 24.23 -21.70 -46.76
C LEU A 549 22.84 -21.64 -47.37
N THR A 550 21.84 -21.14 -46.63
CA THR A 550 20.46 -20.98 -47.09
C THR A 550 20.37 -19.99 -48.26
N THR A 551 21.12 -18.89 -48.18
CA THR A 551 21.25 -17.92 -49.27
C THR A 551 21.84 -18.58 -50.51
N ARG A 552 22.93 -19.35 -50.35
CA ARG A 552 23.59 -20.06 -51.46
C ARG A 552 22.69 -21.11 -52.10
N ILE A 553 21.93 -21.86 -51.30
CA ILE A 553 20.93 -22.83 -51.81
C ILE A 553 19.87 -22.11 -52.66
N THR A 554 19.38 -20.96 -52.18
CA THR A 554 18.39 -20.16 -52.90
C THR A 554 18.92 -19.68 -54.25
N GLU A 555 20.15 -19.17 -54.29
CA GLU A 555 20.81 -18.73 -55.53
C GLU A 555 21.01 -19.90 -56.52
N LEU A 556 21.46 -21.06 -56.03
CA LEU A 556 21.66 -22.25 -56.86
C LEU A 556 20.33 -22.77 -57.43
N ASN A 557 19.26 -22.78 -56.64
CA ASN A 557 17.92 -23.15 -57.12
C ASN A 557 17.45 -22.22 -58.25
N ALA A 558 17.64 -20.90 -58.10
CA ALA A 558 17.30 -19.95 -59.15
C ALA A 558 18.11 -20.18 -60.46
N ILE A 559 19.36 -20.60 -60.36
CA ILE A 559 20.19 -20.97 -61.53
C ILE A 559 19.66 -22.27 -62.18
N LEU A 560 19.32 -23.27 -61.37
CA LEU A 560 18.77 -24.54 -61.86
C LEU A 560 17.43 -24.33 -62.56
N ASP A 561 16.55 -23.48 -62.02
CA ASP A 561 15.27 -23.13 -62.64
C ASP A 561 15.46 -22.45 -64.00
N LYS A 562 16.34 -21.44 -64.09
CA LYS A 562 16.66 -20.81 -65.39
C LYS A 562 17.23 -21.80 -66.41
N ARG A 563 18.05 -22.75 -65.96
CA ARG A 563 18.60 -23.79 -66.84
C ARG A 563 17.51 -24.75 -67.31
N ARG A 564 16.56 -25.10 -66.44
CA ARG A 564 15.38 -25.89 -66.80
C ARG A 564 14.53 -25.18 -67.85
N ASP A 565 14.20 -23.89 -67.64
CA ASP A 565 13.41 -23.10 -68.58
C ASP A 565 14.06 -23.02 -69.96
N LEU A 566 15.38 -22.80 -70.01
CA LEU A 566 16.14 -22.78 -71.25
C LEU A 566 16.13 -24.14 -71.97
N LEU A 567 16.23 -25.24 -71.22
CA LEU A 567 16.14 -26.59 -71.79
C LEU A 567 14.74 -26.89 -72.33
N VAL A 568 13.68 -26.48 -71.63
CA VAL A 568 12.28 -26.59 -72.10
C VAL A 568 12.09 -25.80 -73.40
N LEU A 569 12.61 -24.56 -73.48
CA LEU A 569 12.52 -23.74 -74.69
C LEU A 569 13.30 -24.33 -75.87
N LYS A 570 14.50 -24.88 -75.63
CA LYS A 570 15.27 -25.62 -76.64
C LYS A 570 14.52 -26.85 -77.14
N PHE A 571 13.88 -27.60 -76.24
CA PHE A 571 13.10 -28.78 -76.59
C PHE A 571 11.87 -28.41 -77.44
N GLY A 572 11.10 -27.39 -77.04
CA GLY A 572 9.98 -26.90 -77.85
C GLY A 572 10.41 -26.38 -79.23
N SER A 573 11.58 -25.75 -79.33
CA SER A 573 12.15 -25.32 -80.63
C SER A 573 12.56 -26.53 -81.50
N LEU A 574 13.10 -27.58 -80.89
CA LEU A 574 13.41 -28.84 -81.57
C LEU A 574 12.14 -29.52 -82.07
N GLU A 575 11.08 -29.57 -81.27
CA GLU A 575 9.77 -30.12 -81.69
C GLU A 575 9.18 -29.32 -82.87
N ALA A 576 9.23 -27.99 -82.83
CA ALA A 576 8.77 -27.15 -83.93
C ALA A 576 9.60 -27.40 -85.22
N THR A 577 10.92 -27.58 -85.08
CA THR A 577 11.81 -27.91 -86.20
C THR A 577 11.52 -29.31 -86.76
N LEU A 578 11.29 -30.29 -85.89
CA LEU A 578 10.89 -31.65 -86.26
C LEU A 578 9.54 -31.67 -86.98
N SER A 579 8.55 -30.92 -86.48
CA SER A 579 7.25 -30.77 -87.14
C SER A 579 7.40 -30.16 -88.54
N LYS A 580 8.26 -29.14 -88.70
CA LYS A 580 8.57 -28.54 -90.00
C LYS A 580 9.28 -29.53 -90.94
N LEU A 581 10.22 -30.34 -90.42
CA LEU A 581 10.88 -31.40 -91.19
C LEU A 581 9.91 -32.50 -91.60
N GLN A 582 8.98 -32.89 -90.73
CA GLN A 582 7.92 -33.85 -91.05
C GLN A 582 6.99 -33.29 -92.13
N GLN A 583 6.56 -32.02 -92.02
CA GLN A 583 5.78 -31.36 -93.08
C GLN A 583 6.56 -31.31 -94.41
N GLN A 584 7.86 -31.04 -94.37
CA GLN A 584 8.73 -31.12 -95.55
C GLN A 584 8.84 -32.55 -96.10
N GLN A 585 8.94 -33.58 -95.25
CA GLN A 585 8.95 -34.98 -95.67
C GLN A 585 7.62 -35.38 -96.33
N THR A 586 6.48 -34.98 -95.76
CA THR A 586 5.16 -35.19 -96.37
C THR A 586 5.04 -34.48 -97.71
N ALA A 587 5.55 -33.25 -97.84
CA ALA A 587 5.59 -32.54 -99.12
C ALA A 587 6.49 -33.23 -100.15
N VAL A 588 7.67 -33.75 -99.75
CA VAL A 588 8.54 -34.53 -100.65
C VAL A 588 7.85 -35.84 -101.07
N THR A 589 7.16 -36.50 -100.15
CA THR A 589 6.43 -37.75 -100.43
C THR A 589 5.27 -37.50 -101.38
N SER A 590 4.55 -36.39 -101.26
CA SER A 590 3.48 -36.03 -102.19
C SER A 590 4.03 -35.72 -103.59
N PHE A 591 5.19 -35.06 -103.71
CA PHE A 591 5.89 -34.90 -105.00
C PHE A 591 6.28 -36.25 -105.63
N VAL A 592 6.78 -37.20 -104.84
CA VAL A 592 7.10 -38.56 -105.33
C VAL A 592 5.84 -39.30 -105.79
N SER A 593 4.73 -39.20 -105.04
CA SER A 593 3.47 -39.86 -105.40
C SER A 593 2.85 -39.31 -106.69
N ILE A 594 3.00 -38.00 -106.95
CA ILE A 594 2.58 -37.39 -108.22
C ILE A 594 3.44 -37.93 -109.37
N TYR A 595 4.74 -38.13 -109.16
CA TYR A 595 5.62 -38.71 -110.17
C TYR A 595 5.27 -40.18 -110.46
N THR A 596 5.00 -41.01 -109.45
CA THR A 596 4.72 -42.45 -109.63
C THR A 596 3.32 -42.73 -110.19
N SER A 597 2.34 -41.87 -109.89
CA SER A 597 0.97 -42.00 -110.42
C SER A 597 0.89 -41.73 -111.92
N SER A 598 1.83 -40.96 -112.47
CA SER A 598 1.95 -40.75 -113.91
C SER A 598 2.43 -42.00 -114.68
N THR A 599 3.08 -42.96 -114.02
CA THR A 599 3.72 -44.10 -114.70
C THR A 599 2.95 -45.42 -114.63
N SER A 600 2.01 -45.61 -113.70
CA SER A 600 1.36 -46.93 -113.51
C SER A 600 0.06 -47.17 -114.28
N ASN A 601 -0.49 -46.17 -114.98
CA ASN A 601 -1.71 -46.34 -115.79
C ASN A 601 -1.46 -46.83 -117.23
N ASN A 602 -0.20 -47.06 -117.60
CA ASN A 602 0.18 -47.71 -118.86
C ASN A 602 0.77 -49.09 -118.56
N ASN A 603 -0.10 -50.07 -118.26
CA ASN A 603 0.00 -51.49 -118.64
C ASN A 603 -1.02 -52.33 -117.86
N ASN A 604 -2.24 -52.45 -118.37
CA ASN A 604 -2.96 -53.72 -118.28
C ASN A 604 -3.61 -53.98 -119.64
N ASN A 605 -3.13 -55.07 -120.25
CA ASN A 605 -3.35 -55.61 -121.59
C ASN A 605 -2.53 -55.00 -122.74
#